data_AF-A0A835R259-F1
#
_entry.id   AF-A0A835R259-F1
#
_cell.length_a   1.000
_cell.length_b   1.000
_cell.length_c   1.000
_cell.angle_alpha   90.00
_cell.angle_beta   90.00
_cell.angle_gamma   90.00
#
_symmetry.space_group_name_H-M   'P 1'
#
loop_
_entity.id
_entity.type
_entity.pdbx_description
1 polymer ?
#
loop_
_entity_poly.entity_id
_entity_poly.type
_entity_poly.pdbx_seq_one_letter_code
_entity_poly.pdbx_strand_id
1 'polypeptide(L)'
;MEFLEDAKALRSFCEAHALENKVSLEVSDELISLEHRRVTIEERQQQIKKREKDLQKSQDSLSMCASVTQIIPDLNDQTKISGFVVERSNRKVDKFEFDPTTPPYEVCNSLWKMASH
;
A
#
# COMPACT_ATOMS: atom_id res chain seq x y z
N MET A 1 -47.90 -1.29 -55.55
CA MET A 1 -47.70 -2.19 -54.39
C MET A 1 -46.21 -2.32 -54.06
N GLU A 2 -45.34 -2.35 -55.07
CA GLU A 2 -43.86 -2.43 -54.99
C GLU A 2 -43.21 -1.32 -54.14
N PHE A 3 -43.53 -0.04 -54.40
CA PHE A 3 -43.00 1.11 -53.63
C PHE A 3 -43.24 1.06 -52.11
N LEU A 4 -44.31 0.41 -51.67
CA LEU A 4 -44.63 0.29 -50.25
C LEU A 4 -43.75 -0.78 -49.57
N GLU A 5 -43.40 -1.84 -50.30
CA GLU A 5 -42.51 -2.89 -49.80
C GLU A 5 -41.06 -2.40 -49.74
N ASP A 6 -40.62 -1.63 -50.74
CA ASP A 6 -39.28 -1.00 -50.72
C ASP A 6 -39.13 -0.02 -49.56
N ALA A 7 -40.17 0.79 -49.29
CA ALA A 7 -40.17 1.72 -48.16
C ALA A 7 -40.14 1.00 -46.81
N LYS A 8 -40.84 -0.15 -46.67
CA LYS A 8 -40.78 -0.99 -45.47
C LYS A 8 -39.40 -1.63 -45.30
N ALA A 9 -38.81 -2.13 -46.38
CA ALA A 9 -37.47 -2.73 -46.36
C ALA A 9 -36.40 -1.72 -45.95
N LEU A 10 -36.45 -0.51 -46.52
CA LEU A 10 -35.54 0.58 -46.16
C LEU A 10 -35.68 0.99 -44.69
N ARG A 11 -36.92 1.09 -44.19
CA ARG A 11 -37.19 1.39 -42.78
C ARG A 11 -36.63 0.32 -41.85
N SER A 12 -36.88 -0.95 -42.17
CA SER A 12 -36.38 -2.08 -41.39
C SER A 12 -34.85 -2.12 -41.35
N PHE A 13 -34.19 -1.81 -42.47
CA PHE A 13 -32.74 -1.71 -42.55
C PHE A 13 -32.19 -0.57 -41.67
N CYS A 14 -32.80 0.62 -41.73
CA CYS A 14 -32.41 1.76 -40.91
C CYS A 14 -32.58 1.49 -39.41
N GLU A 15 -33.65 0.80 -39.01
CA GLU A 15 -33.90 0.44 -37.60
C GLU A 15 -32.87 -0.58 -37.09
N ALA A 16 -32.50 -1.58 -37.90
CA ALA A 16 -31.47 -2.55 -37.55
C ALA A 16 -30.10 -1.89 -37.36
N HIS A 17 -29.71 -1.01 -38.28
CA HIS A 17 -28.43 -0.28 -38.21
C HIS A 17 -28.38 0.71 -37.03
N ALA A 18 -29.50 1.36 -36.72
CA ALA A 18 -29.60 2.21 -35.53
C ALA A 18 -29.44 1.43 -34.22
N LEU A 19 -30.00 0.22 -34.16
CA LEU A 19 -29.86 -0.67 -33.01
C LEU A 19 -28.41 -1.18 -32.87
N GLU A 20 -27.79 -1.59 -33.97
CA GLU A 20 -26.39 -2.04 -34.00
C GLU A 20 -25.44 -0.94 -33.51
N ASN A 21 -25.61 0.29 -34.01
CA ASN A 21 -24.83 1.43 -33.54
C ASN A 21 -25.04 1.72 -32.06
N LYS A 22 -26.28 1.63 -31.56
CA LYS A 22 -26.57 1.84 -30.15
C LYS A 22 -25.85 0.80 -29.28
N VAL A 23 -25.93 -0.48 -29.65
CA VAL A 23 -25.24 -1.56 -28.95
C VAL A 23 -23.72 -1.36 -29.03
N SER A 24 -23.19 -0.95 -30.18
CA SER A 24 -21.75 -0.68 -30.35
C SER A 24 -21.27 0.46 -29.44
N LEU A 25 -22.06 1.52 -29.28
CA LEU A 25 -21.76 2.62 -28.35
C LEU A 25 -21.79 2.17 -26.89
N GLU A 26 -22.83 1.42 -26.48
CA GLU A 26 -22.93 0.89 -25.11
C GLU A 26 -21.74 -0.03 -24.77
N VAL A 27 -21.36 -0.91 -25.69
CA VAL A 27 -20.18 -1.78 -25.53
C VAL A 27 -18.89 -0.97 -25.46
N SER A 28 -18.75 0.09 -26.26
CA SER A 28 -17.59 0.97 -26.22
C SER A 28 -17.46 1.71 -24.89
N ASP A 29 -18.56 2.22 -24.36
CA ASP A 29 -18.58 2.93 -23.06
C ASP A 29 -18.21 1.98 -21.92
N GLU A 30 -18.74 0.75 -21.93
CA GLU A 30 -18.35 -0.29 -20.98
C GLU A 30 -16.86 -0.62 -21.08
N LEU A 31 -16.32 -0.78 -22.30
CA LEU A 31 -14.91 -1.06 -22.54
C LEU A 31 -14.02 0.06 -21.95
N ILE A 32 -14.38 1.33 -22.20
CA ILE A 32 -13.67 2.49 -21.66
C ILE A 32 -13.71 2.48 -20.13
N SER A 33 -14.86 2.17 -19.53
CA SER A 33 -15.00 2.11 -18.07
C SER A 33 -14.13 1.00 -17.45
N LEU A 34 -14.07 -0.16 -18.12
CA LEU A 34 -13.28 -1.31 -17.68
C LEU A 34 -11.79 -1.03 -17.81
N GLU A 35 -11.38 -0.35 -18.88
CA GLU A 35 -10.00 0.08 -19.10
C GLU A 35 -9.53 1.03 -17.99
N HIS A 36 -10.31 2.06 -17.67
CA HIS A 36 -10.01 2.95 -16.54
C HIS A 36 -9.91 2.18 -15.22
N ARG A 37 -10.81 1.21 -15.00
CA ARG A 37 -10.79 0.38 -13.80
C ARG A 37 -9.54 -0.50 -13.75
N ARG A 38 -9.10 -1.07 -14.88
CA ARG A 38 -7.85 -1.84 -15.00
C ARG A 38 -6.65 -0.98 -14.60
N VAL A 39 -6.50 0.19 -15.21
CA VAL A 39 -5.41 1.13 -14.90
C VAL A 39 -5.38 1.48 -13.41
N THR A 40 -6.55 1.80 -12.84
CA THR A 40 -6.66 2.12 -11.40
C THR A 40 -6.22 0.94 -10.51
N ILE A 41 -6.55 -0.29 -10.89
CA ILE A 41 -6.15 -1.49 -10.14
C ILE A 41 -4.63 -1.70 -10.24
N GLU A 42 -4.06 -1.56 -11.44
CA GLU A 42 -2.62 -1.73 -11.68
C GLU A 42 -1.80 -0.70 -10.87
N GLU A 43 -2.22 0.56 -10.85
CA GLU A 43 -1.58 1.60 -10.03
C GLU A 43 -1.62 1.25 -8.54
N ARG A 44 -2.77 0.79 -8.04
CA ARG A 44 -2.91 0.36 -6.64
C ARG A 44 -1.99 -0.83 -6.32
N GLN A 45 -1.92 -1.81 -7.22
CA GLN A 45 -1.02 -2.97 -7.05
C GLN A 45 0.45 -2.54 -6.97
N GLN A 46 0.88 -1.61 -7.83
CA GLN A 46 2.24 -1.07 -7.77
C GLN A 46 2.51 -0.34 -6.45
N GLN A 47 1.56 0.45 -5.96
CA GLN A 47 1.68 1.14 -4.67
C GLN A 47 1.74 0.17 -3.48
N ILE A 48 0.99 -0.93 -3.53
CA ILE A 48 1.06 -1.99 -2.50
C ILE A 48 2.43 -2.65 -2.53
N LYS A 49 2.91 -3.09 -3.70
CA LYS A 49 4.22 -3.73 -3.87
C LYS A 49 5.37 -2.84 -3.38
N LYS A 50 5.28 -1.52 -3.63
CA LYS A 50 6.25 -0.55 -3.10
C LYS A 50 6.22 -0.49 -1.58
N ARG A 51 5.03 -0.38 -0.98
CA ARG A 51 4.85 -0.35 0.49
C ARG A 51 5.34 -1.62 1.17
N GLU A 52 5.06 -2.79 0.61
CA GLU A 52 5.56 -4.07 1.11
C GLU A 52 7.10 -4.12 1.10
N LYS A 53 7.71 -3.68 0.00
CA LYS A 53 9.18 -3.61 -0.10
C LYS A 53 9.78 -2.65 0.93
N ASP A 54 9.16 -1.50 1.13
CA ASP A 54 9.65 -0.50 2.09
C ASP A 54 9.42 -0.95 3.55
N LEU A 55 8.32 -1.66 3.83
CA LEU A 55 8.09 -2.32 5.12
C LEU A 55 9.14 -3.40 5.39
N GLN A 56 9.43 -4.26 4.42
CA GLN A 56 10.45 -5.31 4.55
C GLN A 56 11.82 -4.70 4.87
N LYS A 57 12.25 -3.67 4.13
CA LYS A 57 13.51 -2.96 4.41
C LYS A 57 13.56 -2.38 5.83
N SER A 58 12.43 -1.84 6.29
CA SER A 58 12.33 -1.27 7.64
C SER A 58 12.46 -2.36 8.71
N GLN A 59 11.80 -3.50 8.50
CA GLN A 59 11.91 -4.69 9.36
C GLN A 59 13.33 -5.27 9.37
N ASP A 60 13.97 -5.39 8.21
CA ASP A 60 15.34 -5.88 8.07
C ASP A 60 16.32 -4.97 8.82
N SER A 61 16.15 -3.65 8.68
CA SER A 61 16.98 -2.66 9.37
C SER A 61 16.80 -2.73 10.89
N LEU A 62 15.56 -2.87 11.37
CA LEU A 62 15.26 -3.03 12.79
C LEU A 62 15.82 -4.34 13.35
N SER A 63 15.66 -5.45 12.62
CA SER A 63 16.19 -6.76 12.98
C SER A 63 17.72 -6.74 13.08
N MET A 64 18.39 -6.13 12.12
CA MET A 64 19.83 -5.93 12.15
C MET A 64 20.25 -5.12 13.39
N CYS A 65 19.60 -3.98 13.65
CA CYS A 65 19.90 -3.16 14.82
C CYS A 65 19.70 -3.95 16.12
N ALA A 66 18.56 -4.62 16.29
CA ALA A 66 18.26 -5.44 17.46
C ALA A 66 19.25 -6.60 17.64
N SER A 67 19.78 -7.18 16.56
CA SER A 67 20.79 -8.24 16.65
C SER A 67 22.11 -7.76 17.28
N VAL A 68 22.45 -6.48 17.06
CA VAL A 68 23.68 -5.87 17.57
C VAL A 68 23.47 -5.31 18.97
N THR A 69 22.37 -4.58 19.20
CA THR A 69 22.14 -3.83 20.43
C THR A 69 21.33 -4.59 21.46
N GLN A 70 20.62 -5.64 21.03
CA GLN A 70 19.58 -6.32 21.80
C GLN A 70 18.47 -5.38 22.31
N ILE A 71 18.31 -4.21 21.68
CA ILE A 71 17.30 -3.23 22.05
C ILE A 71 16.11 -3.32 21.10
N ILE A 72 14.92 -3.41 21.66
CA ILE A 72 13.63 -3.34 20.96
C ILE A 72 12.98 -2.00 21.33
N PRO A 73 12.91 -1.02 20.41
CA PRO A 73 12.22 0.25 20.67
C PRO A 73 10.70 0.07 20.73
N ASP A 74 10.03 0.86 21.57
CA ASP A 74 8.58 1.02 21.49
C ASP A 74 8.25 2.03 20.39
N LEU A 75 7.45 1.59 19.42
CA LEU A 75 7.05 2.40 18.26
C LEU A 75 5.61 2.93 18.39
N ASN A 76 4.89 2.58 19.45
CA ASN A 76 3.50 3.01 19.64
C ASN A 76 3.40 4.44 20.17
N ASP A 77 4.33 4.83 21.05
CA ASP A 77 4.40 6.17 21.63
C ASP A 77 5.51 6.98 20.97
N GLN A 78 5.14 7.95 20.14
CA GLN A 78 6.08 8.82 19.43
C GLN A 78 6.51 10.05 20.25
N THR A 79 5.97 10.23 21.46
CA THR A 79 6.27 11.40 22.30
C THR A 79 7.55 11.24 23.10
N LYS A 80 8.09 10.02 23.19
CA LYS A 80 9.24 9.66 24.02
C LYS A 80 10.07 8.57 23.39
N ILE A 81 11.30 8.44 23.89
CA ILE A 81 12.19 7.34 23.51
C ILE A 81 12.11 6.29 24.61
N SER A 82 11.48 5.16 24.31
CA SER A 82 11.33 4.05 25.26
C SER A 82 11.44 2.70 24.55
N GLY A 83 11.61 1.64 25.33
CA GLY A 83 11.70 0.29 24.80
C GLY A 83 12.21 -0.69 25.84
N PHE A 84 12.76 -1.80 25.33
CA PHE A 84 13.26 -2.88 26.15
C PHE A 84 14.63 -3.35 25.68
N VAL A 85 15.50 -3.71 26.62
CA VAL A 85 16.76 -4.43 26.36
C VAL A 85 16.49 -5.91 26.61
N VAL A 86 16.75 -6.77 25.63
CA VAL A 86 16.53 -8.21 25.70
C VAL A 86 17.85 -8.93 25.93
N GLU A 87 17.95 -9.79 26.93
CA GLU A 87 19.17 -10.60 27.07
C GLU A 87 19.13 -11.78 26.08
N ARG A 88 20.26 -12.19 25.48
CA ARG A 88 20.34 -13.33 24.54
C ARG A 88 19.73 -14.64 25.05
N SER A 89 19.63 -14.79 26.37
CA SER A 89 18.98 -15.95 26.99
C SER A 89 17.45 -15.86 27.02
N ASN A 90 16.86 -14.78 26.47
CA ASN A 90 15.44 -14.41 26.45
C ASN A 90 14.76 -14.42 27.85
N ARG A 91 15.54 -14.34 28.92
CA ARG A 91 15.04 -14.46 30.30
C ARG A 91 14.89 -13.12 31.02
N LYS A 92 15.56 -12.07 30.55
CA LYS A 92 15.51 -10.73 31.14
C LYS A 92 15.18 -9.70 30.07
N VAL A 93 14.23 -8.85 30.42
CA VAL A 93 13.74 -7.76 29.60
C VAL A 93 13.74 -6.52 30.49
N ASP A 94 14.73 -5.65 30.33
CA ASP A 94 14.83 -4.42 31.10
C ASP A 94 14.20 -3.27 30.31
N LYS A 95 13.17 -2.64 30.89
CA LYS A 95 12.48 -1.51 30.26
C LYS A 95 13.28 -0.22 30.48
N PHE A 96 13.36 0.61 29.44
CA PHE A 96 13.89 1.98 29.53
C PHE A 96 12.91 3.00 28.97
N GLU A 97 13.03 4.23 29.45
CA GLU A 97 12.30 5.40 28.99
C GLU A 97 13.16 6.64 29.27
N PHE A 98 13.28 7.52 28.28
CA PHE A 98 14.01 8.77 28.39
C PHE A 98 13.05 9.94 28.40
N ASP A 99 13.36 10.95 29.20
CA ASP A 99 12.62 12.21 29.19
C ASP A 99 12.76 12.90 27.81
N PRO A 100 11.68 13.44 27.21
CA PRO A 100 11.72 14.08 25.90
C PRO A 100 12.69 15.28 25.81
N THR A 101 13.06 15.88 26.93
CA THR A 101 14.02 16.99 27.02
C THR A 101 15.48 16.52 27.12
N THR A 102 15.72 15.22 27.30
CA THR A 102 17.07 14.65 27.38
C THR A 102 17.83 14.93 26.07
N PRO A 103 19.05 15.49 26.13
CA PRO A 103 19.84 15.75 24.93
C PRO A 103 20.12 14.45 24.14
N PRO A 104 20.07 14.47 22.81
CA PRO A 104 20.28 13.27 21.98
C PRO A 104 21.59 12.53 22.27
N TYR A 105 22.69 13.25 22.57
CA TYR A 105 23.98 12.62 22.87
C TYR A 105 23.96 11.81 24.18
N GLU A 106 23.19 12.26 25.19
CA GLU A 106 23.06 11.56 26.48
C GLU A 106 22.22 10.30 26.31
N VAL A 107 21.14 10.38 25.52
CA VAL A 107 20.32 9.23 25.15
C VAL A 107 21.17 8.20 24.40
N CYS A 108 21.90 8.61 23.35
CA CYS A 108 22.75 7.71 22.58
C CYS A 108 23.83 7.05 23.46
N ASN A 109 24.52 7.80 24.31
CA ASN A 109 25.52 7.25 25.22
C ASN A 109 24.92 6.24 26.20
N SER A 110 23.72 6.51 26.70
CA SER A 110 23.02 5.61 27.62
C SER A 110 22.59 4.32 26.92
N LEU A 111 22.01 4.41 25.72
CA LEU A 111 21.63 3.26 24.90
C LEU A 111 22.84 2.40 24.54
N TRP A 112 23.97 3.01 24.16
CA TRP A 112 25.19 2.27 23.85
C TRP A 112 25.78 1.55 25.07
N LYS A 113 25.71 2.16 26.26
CA LYS A 113 26.10 1.48 27.50
C LYS A 113 25.23 0.25 27.78
N MET A 114 23.91 0.38 27.58
CA MET A 114 22.98 -0.74 27.73
C MET A 114 23.26 -1.88 26.73
N ALA A 115 23.57 -1.53 25.48
CA ALA A 115 23.88 -2.48 24.41
C ALA A 115 25.25 -3.17 24.55
N SER A 116 26.17 -2.60 25.35
CA SER A 116 27.56 -3.09 25.50
C SER A 116 27.75 -4.14 26.61
N HIS A 117 26.66 -4.63 27.22
CA HIS A 117 26.67 -5.64 28.27
C HIS A 117 26.78 -7.08 27.76
#